data_AF-A0A804QAY1-F1
#
_entry.id   AF-A0A804QAY1-F1
#
_cell.length_a   1.000
_cell.length_b   1.000
_cell.length_c   1.000
_cell.angle_alpha   90.00
_cell.angle_beta   90.00
_cell.angle_gamma   90.00
#
_symmetry.space_group_name_H-M   'P 1'
#
loop_
_entity.id
_entity.type
_entity.pdbx_description
1 polymer ?
#
loop_
_entity_poly.entity_id
_entity_poly.type
_entity_poly.pdbx_seq_one_letter_code
_entity_poly.pdbx_strand_id
1 'polypeptide(L)'
;MNVAVPPQSPHLHLYDFAKSAIINFFAFPYATVCGLYCDGGMDTDKWCDSQVGHYIGISASASGVNYARELWENRRKPFTAEFIELDPSDDGFEAQVQEKGIQVDIVCCM
;
A
#
# COMPACT_ATOMS: atom_id res chain seq x y z
N MET A 1 25.32 17.50 8.73
CA MET A 1 24.52 18.52 8.03
C MET A 1 23.06 18.18 8.23
N ASN A 2 22.31 18.95 9.02
CA ASN A 2 20.86 18.77 9.12
C ASN A 2 20.23 19.44 7.90
N VAL A 3 19.89 18.64 6.90
CA VAL A 3 19.04 19.07 5.79
C VAL A 3 17.65 19.33 6.36
N ALA A 4 17.25 20.59 6.45
CA ALA A 4 15.88 20.95 6.77
C ALA A 4 14.98 20.45 5.63
N VAL A 5 14.08 19.52 5.93
CA VAL A 5 13.07 19.04 4.98
C VAL A 5 12.15 20.23 4.67
N PRO A 6 11.95 20.60 3.39
CA PRO A 6 11.03 21.67 3.05
C PRO A 6 9.64 21.35 3.61
N PRO A 7 8.88 22.34 4.12
CA PRO A 7 7.51 22.10 4.54
C PRO A 7 6.72 21.49 3.38
N GLN A 8 6.03 20.38 3.63
CA GLN A 8 5.18 19.75 2.63
C GLN A 8 4.12 20.76 2.16
N SER A 9 3.79 20.72 0.87
CA SER A 9 2.79 21.63 0.31
C SER A 9 1.45 21.42 1.04
N PRO A 10 0.65 22.48 1.28
CA PRO A 10 -0.67 22.33 1.92
C PRO A 10 -1.57 21.30 1.22
N HIS A 11 -1.40 21.13 -0.09
CA HIS A 11 -2.10 20.11 -0.87
C HIS A 11 -1.71 18.68 -0.48
N LEU A 12 -0.45 18.41 -0.17
CA LEU A 12 -0.01 17.08 0.30
C LEU A 12 -0.59 16.74 1.67
N HIS A 13 -0.62 17.71 2.59
CA HIS A 13 -1.26 17.48 3.90
C HIS A 13 -2.76 17.20 3.78
N LEU A 14 -3.47 17.96 2.93
CA LEU A 14 -4.89 17.70 2.68
C LEU A 14 -5.11 16.34 2.02
N TYR A 15 -4.23 15.97 1.09
CA TYR A 15 -4.24 14.67 0.43
C TYR A 15 -4.07 13.52 1.43
N ASP A 16 -3.05 13.58 2.28
CA ASP A 16 -2.79 12.57 3.29
C ASP A 16 -3.92 12.48 4.32
N PHE A 17 -4.50 13.61 4.70
CA PHE A 17 -5.69 13.64 5.57
C PHE A 17 -6.88 12.92 4.92
N ALA A 18 -7.17 13.22 3.65
CA ALA A 18 -8.26 12.59 2.93
C ALA A 18 -8.04 11.08 2.80
N LYS A 19 -6.82 10.63 2.46
CA LYS A 19 -6.46 9.21 2.42
C LYS A 19 -6.70 8.52 3.76
N SER A 20 -6.21 9.09 4.86
CA SER A 20 -6.45 8.53 6.21
C SER A 20 -7.94 8.44 6.55
N ALA A 21 -8.73 9.44 6.20
CA ALA A 21 -10.17 9.44 6.45
C ALA A 21 -10.89 8.35 5.65
N ILE A 22 -10.53 8.18 4.37
CA ILE A 22 -11.09 7.13 3.49
C ILE A 22 -10.72 5.75 4.03
N ILE A 23 -9.44 5.52 4.38
CA ILE A 23 -8.98 4.26 4.96
C ILE A 23 -9.77 3.93 6.22
N ASN A 24 -9.86 4.86 7.17
CA ASN A 24 -10.57 4.64 8.42
C ASN A 24 -12.09 4.42 8.24
N PHE A 25 -12.68 4.93 7.15
CA PHE A 25 -14.11 4.76 6.89
C PHE A 25 -14.42 3.37 6.31
N PHE A 26 -13.57 2.85 5.42
CA PHE A 26 -13.82 1.59 4.71
C PHE A 26 -13.09 0.38 5.31
N ALA A 27 -12.00 0.60 6.04
CA ALA A 27 -11.25 -0.48 6.66
C ALA A 27 -12.05 -1.12 7.80
N PHE A 28 -11.84 -2.42 7.96
CA PHE A 28 -12.35 -3.18 9.08
C PHE A 28 -11.27 -4.15 9.59
N PRO A 29 -11.32 -4.54 10.87
CA PRO A 29 -10.29 -5.39 11.45
C PRO A 29 -10.11 -6.69 10.67
N TYR A 30 -8.85 -7.13 10.53
CA TYR A 30 -8.43 -8.36 9.86
C TYR A 30 -8.65 -8.41 8.34
N ALA A 31 -9.10 -7.31 7.72
CA ALA A 31 -9.21 -7.23 6.26
C ALA A 31 -7.86 -7.51 5.56
N THR A 32 -7.92 -8.16 4.40
CA THR A 32 -6.82 -8.25 3.44
C THR A 32 -6.94 -7.11 2.44
N VAL A 33 -5.94 -6.23 2.40
CA VAL A 33 -5.93 -5.03 1.56
C VAL A 33 -4.96 -5.22 0.40
N CYS A 34 -5.38 -4.89 -0.82
CA CYS A 34 -4.51 -4.79 -1.98
C CYS A 34 -4.30 -3.34 -2.40
N GLY A 35 -3.06 -2.87 -2.29
CA GLY A 35 -2.64 -1.55 -2.76
C GLY A 35 -2.05 -1.64 -4.16
N LEU A 36 -2.78 -1.16 -5.15
CA LEU A 36 -2.29 -0.97 -6.52
C LEU A 36 -1.32 0.21 -6.55
N TYR A 37 -0.20 0.06 -7.25
CA TYR A 37 0.89 1.04 -7.27
C TYR A 37 1.34 1.42 -5.87
N CYS A 38 1.74 0.44 -5.06
CA CYS A 38 1.91 0.60 -3.62
C CYS A 38 2.99 1.61 -3.16
N ASP A 39 3.72 2.27 -4.07
CA ASP A 39 4.68 3.35 -3.78
C ASP A 39 5.58 3.12 -2.54
N GLY A 40 6.16 1.93 -2.41
CA GLY A 40 7.01 1.60 -1.25
C GLY A 40 6.26 1.28 0.05
N GLY A 41 4.95 1.10 -0.01
CA GLY A 41 4.09 0.83 1.14
C GLY A 41 3.84 2.06 2.02
N MET A 42 3.82 3.28 1.46
CA MET A 42 3.70 4.51 2.25
C MET A 42 2.46 4.57 3.15
N ASP A 43 1.35 3.96 2.73
CA ASP A 43 0.11 3.97 3.51
C ASP A 43 -0.01 2.81 4.50
N THR A 44 0.99 1.93 4.60
CA THR A 44 0.98 0.78 5.54
C THR A 44 0.90 1.19 7.01
N ASP A 45 1.29 2.41 7.39
CA ASP A 45 1.08 2.94 8.74
C ASP A 45 -0.41 3.23 8.98
N LYS A 46 -1.10 3.82 7.98
CA LYS A 46 -2.54 4.09 8.06
C LYS A 46 -3.35 2.80 8.17
N TRP A 47 -2.96 1.77 7.42
CA TRP A 47 -3.58 0.44 7.51
C TRP A 47 -3.34 -0.24 8.86
N CYS A 48 -2.19 0.00 9.49
CA CYS A 48 -1.89 -0.49 10.83
C CYS A 48 -2.90 0.06 11.86
N ASP A 49 -3.19 1.35 11.78
CA ASP A 49 -4.12 2.02 12.69
C ASP A 49 -5.55 1.46 12.56
N SER A 50 -5.92 0.99 11.36
CA SER A 50 -7.20 0.33 11.09
C SER A 50 -7.22 -1.18 11.37
N GLN A 51 -6.16 -1.74 11.95
CA GLN A 51 -6.07 -3.16 12.35
C GLN A 51 -6.28 -4.17 11.21
N VAL A 52 -5.79 -3.88 10.00
CA VAL A 52 -5.82 -4.84 8.89
C VAL A 52 -5.05 -6.12 9.22
N GLY A 53 -5.43 -7.23 8.61
CA GLY A 53 -4.81 -8.54 8.84
C GLY A 53 -3.65 -8.82 7.90
N HIS A 54 -3.76 -8.37 6.64
CA HIS A 54 -2.78 -8.62 5.60
C HIS A 54 -2.76 -7.48 4.56
N TYR A 55 -1.58 -7.17 4.01
CA TYR A 55 -1.41 -6.19 2.95
C TYR A 55 -0.67 -6.78 1.74
N ILE A 56 -1.25 -6.61 0.57
CA ILE A 56 -0.67 -7.01 -0.71
C ILE A 56 -0.33 -5.74 -1.49
N GLY A 57 0.96 -5.43 -1.60
CA GLY A 57 1.43 -4.30 -2.40
C GLY A 57 1.74 -4.73 -3.83
N ILE A 58 1.08 -4.13 -4.81
CA ILE A 58 1.35 -4.35 -6.23
C ILE A 58 2.13 -3.17 -6.80
N SER A 59 3.22 -3.45 -7.52
CA SER A 59 3.96 -2.42 -8.26
C SER A 59 4.33 -2.93 -9.64
N ALA A 60 4.25 -2.06 -10.64
CA ALA A 60 4.60 -2.37 -12.04
C ALA A 60 6.11 -2.57 -12.27
N SER A 61 6.95 -2.43 -11.25
CA SER A 61 8.40 -2.59 -11.38
C SER A 61 8.99 -3.45 -10.26
N ALA A 62 9.89 -4.36 -10.63
CA ALA A 62 10.71 -5.12 -9.69
C ALA A 62 11.44 -4.22 -8.67
N SER A 63 11.92 -3.05 -9.09
CA SER A 63 12.57 -2.07 -8.21
C SER A 63 11.61 -1.52 -7.15
N GLY A 64 10.36 -1.22 -7.52
CA GLY A 64 9.34 -0.73 -6.60
C GLY A 64 8.95 -1.80 -5.59
N VAL A 65 8.80 -3.04 -6.05
CA VAL A 65 8.55 -4.22 -5.20
C VAL A 65 9.68 -4.43 -4.20
N ASN A 66 10.94 -4.39 -4.64
CA ASN A 66 12.09 -4.58 -3.76
C ASN A 66 12.21 -3.45 -2.75
N TYR A 67 12.01 -2.20 -3.16
CA TYR A 67 12.01 -1.05 -2.27
C TYR A 67 10.93 -1.15 -1.19
N ALA A 68 9.70 -1.54 -1.58
CA ALA A 68 8.59 -1.73 -0.64
C ALA A 68 8.88 -2.87 0.36
N ARG A 69 9.47 -3.98 -0.12
CA ARG A 69 9.87 -5.10 0.73
C ARG A 69 10.96 -4.71 1.73
N GLU A 70 12.00 -4.01 1.29
CA GLU A 70 13.07 -3.53 2.17
C GLU A 70 12.53 -2.57 3.25
N LEU A 71 11.66 -1.63 2.87
CA LEU A 71 11.01 -0.73 3.81
C LEU A 71 10.15 -1.48 4.83
N TRP A 72 9.41 -2.49 4.37
CA TRP A 72 8.58 -3.34 5.20
C TRP A 72 9.40 -4.15 6.21
N GLU A 73 10.46 -4.83 5.77
CA GLU A 73 11.32 -5.64 6.64
C GLU A 73 12.00 -4.79 7.72
N ASN A 74 12.31 -3.53 7.40
CA ASN A 74 12.86 -2.56 8.36
C ASN A 74 11.81 -2.01 9.34
N ARG A 75 10.53 -2.01 8.97
CA ARG A 75 9.41 -1.51 9.79
C ARG A 75 8.59 -2.69 10.32
N ARG A 76 8.94 -3.20 11.50
CA ARG A 76 8.18 -4.26 12.16
C ARG A 76 6.74 -3.80 12.45
N LYS A 77 5.77 -4.27 11.65
CA LYS A 77 4.33 -4.00 11.80
C LYS A 77 3.59 -5.24 12.31
N PRO A 78 2.39 -5.07 12.91
CA PRO A 78 1.65 -6.17 13.56
C PRO A 78 0.85 -7.07 12.60
N PHE A 79 0.91 -6.81 11.29
CA PHE A 79 0.24 -7.60 10.25
C PHE A 79 1.27 -8.14 9.26
N THR A 80 0.86 -9.05 8.38
CA THR A 80 1.75 -9.59 7.34
C THR A 80 1.62 -8.77 6.05
N ALA A 81 2.68 -8.75 5.24
CA ALA A 81 2.60 -8.17 3.91
C ALA A 81 3.29 -9.01 2.85
N GLU A 82 2.76 -8.94 1.63
CA GLU A 82 3.35 -9.48 0.41
C GLU A 82 3.51 -8.36 -0.63
N PHE A 83 4.55 -8.46 -1.46
CA PHE A 83 4.78 -7.51 -2.55
C PHE A 83 4.97 -8.26 -3.86
N ILE A 84 4.15 -7.90 -4.86
CA ILE A 84 4.02 -8.62 -6.13
C ILE A 84 4.29 -7.65 -7.28
N GLU A 85 5.13 -8.10 -8.21
CA GLU A 85 5.34 -7.40 -9.47
C GLU A 85 4.21 -7.74 -10.44
N LEU A 86 3.34 -6.76 -10.67
CA LEU A 86 2.26 -6.77 -11.68
C LEU A 86 2.03 -5.33 -12.09
N ASP A 87 1.68 -5.11 -13.35
CA ASP A 87 1.27 -3.80 -13.85
C ASP A 87 -0.26 -3.69 -13.80
N PRO A 88 -0.85 -2.87 -12.90
CA PRO A 88 -2.30 -2.66 -12.84
C PRO A 88 -2.90 -2.04 -14.11
N SER A 89 -2.08 -1.51 -15.02
CA SER A 89 -2.51 -0.94 -16.30
C SER A 89 -2.39 -1.92 -17.49
N ASP A 90 -1.88 -3.13 -17.27
CA ASP A 90 -1.83 -4.18 -18.30
C ASP A 90 -3.22 -4.80 -18.54
N ASP A 91 -3.58 -5.04 -19.80
CA ASP A 91 -4.87 -5.63 -20.19
C ASP A 91 -5.10 -7.03 -19.58
N GLY A 92 -4.01 -7.75 -19.26
CA GLY A 92 -4.03 -9.06 -18.61
C GLY A 92 -4.00 -9.00 -17.08
N PHE A 93 -4.03 -7.82 -16.45
CA PHE A 93 -3.89 -7.67 -15.00
C PHE A 93 -4.89 -8.52 -14.21
N GLU A 94 -6.18 -8.46 -14.56
CA GLU A 94 -7.22 -9.23 -13.85
C GLU A 94 -6.99 -10.74 -13.93
N ALA A 95 -6.59 -11.24 -15.11
CA ALA A 95 -6.26 -12.65 -15.29
C ALA A 95 -5.03 -13.06 -14.45
N GLN A 96 -4.00 -12.21 -14.38
CA GLN A 96 -2.81 -12.46 -13.56
C GLN A 96 -3.14 -12.47 -12.05
N VAL A 97 -4.02 -11.58 -11.59
CA VAL A 97 -4.52 -11.54 -10.21
C VAL A 97 -5.28 -12.83 -9.87
N GLN A 98 -6.15 -13.28 -10.79
CA GLN A 98 -6.89 -14.54 -10.64
C GLN A 98 -5.97 -15.77 -10.66
N GLU A 99 -4.99 -15.83 -11.57
CA GLU A 99 -4.03 -16.93 -11.67
C GLU A 99 -3.18 -17.07 -10.40
N LYS A 100 -2.80 -15.94 -9.79
CA LYS A 100 -2.09 -15.91 -8.51
C LYS A 100 -2.97 -16.22 -7.31
N GLY A 101 -4.29 -16.34 -7.49
CA GLY A 101 -5.24 -16.63 -6.41
C GLY A 101 -5.34 -15.50 -5.38
N ILE A 102 -5.11 -14.25 -5.79
CA ILE A 102 -5.19 -13.10 -4.88
C ILE A 102 -6.65 -12.88 -4.47
N GLN A 103 -6.94 -13.13 -3.19
CA GLN A 103 -8.23 -12.87 -2.56
C GLN A 103 -8.09 -11.72 -1.58
N VAL A 104 -8.89 -10.67 -1.77
CA VAL A 104 -8.77 -9.40 -1.04
C VAL A 104 -10.15 -8.90 -0.64
N ASP A 105 -10.20 -8.25 0.51
CA ASP A 105 -11.42 -7.62 1.03
C ASP A 105 -11.56 -6.18 0.54
N ILE A 106 -10.41 -5.50 0.36
CA ILE A 106 -10.32 -4.09 -0.02
C ILE A 106 -9.27 -3.94 -1.12
N VAL A 107 -9.62 -3.23 -2.19
CA VAL A 107 -8.68 -2.80 -3.23
C VAL A 107 -8.57 -1.28 -3.18
N CYS A 108 -7.36 -0.74 -3.18
CA CYS A 108 -7.12 0.69 -3.25
C CYS A 108 -6.07 1.05 -4.30
N CYS A 109 -6.23 2.21 -4.92
CA CYS A 109 -5.26 2.84 -5.82
C CYS A 109 -5.21 4.32 -5.43
N MET A 110 -4.30 4.67 -4.52
CA MET A 110 -4.15 6.00 -3.91
C MET A 110 -2.68 6.39 -3.85
#